data_AF-A0A4Q3YHZ3-F1
#
_entry.id   AF-A0A4Q3YHZ3-F1
#
_cell.length_a   1.000
_cell.length_b   1.000
_cell.length_c   1.000
_cell.angle_alpha   90.00
_cell.angle_beta   90.00
_cell.angle_gamma   90.00
#
_symmetry.space_group_name_H-M   'P 1'
#
loop_
_entity.id
_entity.type
_entity.pdbx_description
1 polymer ?
#
loop_
_entity_poly.entity_id
_entity_poly.type
_entity_poly.pdbx_seq_one_letter_code
_entity_poly.pdbx_strand_id
1 'polypeptide(L)'
;MNPLLAHRALTRITVLTCIGLVLLAVIFANSGCHEPVPYTGMVCGKDFQEAHTDTTPITTMIGDVPITNYIETDYPDRWYLNVSEKPDACTGNLHDLQVTQQDYESAQIGQTRLNYIY
;
A
#
# COMPACT_ATOMS: atom_id res chain seq x y z
N MET A 1 -2.24 52.08 -24.22
CA MET A 1 -2.38 51.04 -23.16
C MET A 1 -2.04 51.70 -21.83
N ASN A 2 -2.89 51.53 -20.81
CA ASN A 2 -2.78 52.28 -19.55
C ASN A 2 -1.87 51.51 -18.56
N PRO A 3 -0.69 52.03 -18.19
CA PRO A 3 0.31 51.29 -17.40
C PRO A 3 -0.20 50.90 -16.00
N LEU A 4 -1.18 51.64 -15.46
CA LEU A 4 -1.84 51.34 -14.19
C LEU A 4 -2.71 50.07 -14.22
N LEU A 5 -3.28 49.72 -15.37
CA LEU A 5 -4.06 48.49 -15.54
C LEU A 5 -3.14 47.26 -15.65
N ALA A 6 -1.99 47.41 -16.31
CA ALA A 6 -0.98 46.36 -16.44
C ALA A 6 -0.36 45.99 -15.07
N HIS A 7 -0.04 46.97 -14.23
CA HIS A 7 0.51 46.72 -12.90
C HIS A 7 -0.46 45.94 -12.00
N ARG A 8 -1.75 46.33 -11.99
CA ARG A 8 -2.79 45.66 -11.18
C ARG A 8 -3.07 44.22 -11.62
N ALA A 9 -2.98 43.94 -12.93
CA ALA A 9 -3.12 42.60 -13.45
C ALA A 9 -1.93 41.71 -13.02
N LEU A 10 -0.70 42.24 -13.11
CA LEU A 10 0.50 41.52 -12.71
C LEU A 10 0.49 41.16 -11.22
N THR A 11 0.06 42.09 -10.36
CA THR A 11 0.00 41.85 -8.90
C THR A 11 -0.99 40.75 -8.54
N ARG A 12 -2.13 40.67 -9.24
CA ARG A 12 -3.15 39.64 -9.00
C ARG A 12 -2.68 38.25 -9.43
N ILE A 13 -1.94 38.15 -10.53
CA ILE A 13 -1.38 36.89 -11.02
C ILE A 13 -0.35 36.36 -10.02
N THR A 14 0.55 37.21 -9.51
CA THR A 14 1.58 36.79 -8.54
C THR A 14 0.99 36.29 -7.22
N VAL A 15 -0.10 36.92 -6.73
CA VAL A 15 -0.73 36.47 -5.49
C VAL A 15 -1.40 35.10 -5.67
N LEU A 16 -2.06 34.86 -6.80
CA LEU A 16 -2.71 33.59 -7.10
C LEU A 16 -1.70 32.46 -7.27
N THR A 17 -0.56 32.71 -7.93
CA THR A 17 0.50 31.70 -8.06
C THR A 17 1.13 31.36 -6.71
N CYS A 18 1.36 32.35 -5.84
CA CYS A 18 1.85 32.09 -4.49
C CYS A 18 0.89 31.23 -3.66
N ILE A 19 -0.42 31.52 -3.70
CA ILE A 19 -1.44 30.72 -3.00
C ILE A 19 -1.48 29.28 -3.54
N GLY A 20 -1.43 29.11 -4.86
CA GLY A 20 -1.39 27.80 -5.50
C GLY A 20 -0.17 26.97 -5.08
N LEU A 21 1.01 27.60 -4.99
CA LEU A 21 2.24 26.93 -4.54
C LEU A 21 2.18 26.51 -3.07
N VAL A 22 1.59 27.34 -2.20
CA VAL A 22 1.41 27.00 -0.76
C VAL A 22 0.45 25.83 -0.61
N LEU A 23 -0.68 25.82 -1.33
CA LEU A 23 -1.63 24.72 -1.28
C LEU A 23 -1.03 23.41 -1.81
N LEU A 24 -0.26 23.48 -2.89
CA LEU A 24 0.43 22.33 -3.44
C LEU A 24 1.46 21.76 -2.45
N ALA A 25 2.23 22.62 -1.77
CA ALA A 25 3.16 22.21 -0.72
C ALA A 25 2.46 21.53 0.47
N VAL A 26 1.27 22.01 0.87
CA VAL A 26 0.46 21.39 1.93
C VAL A 26 -0.06 20.01 1.52
N ILE A 27 -0.41 19.80 0.24
CA ILE A 27 -0.82 18.48 -0.26
C ILE A 27 0.35 17.51 -0.23
N PHE A 28 1.54 17.92 -0.69
CA PHE A 28 2.75 17.08 -0.64
C PHE A 28 3.24 16.79 0.78
N ALA A 29 3.01 17.69 1.74
CA ALA A 29 3.32 17.46 3.15
C ALA A 29 2.33 16.50 3.82
N ASN A 30 1.07 16.47 3.38
CA ASN A 30 0.02 15.61 3.95
C ASN A 30 -0.15 14.27 3.23
N SER A 31 0.49 14.05 2.07
CA SER A 31 0.64 12.70 1.51
C SER A 31 1.68 11.87 2.27
N GLY A 32 1.87 12.16 3.56
CA GLY A 32 2.76 11.47 4.46
C GLY A 32 2.46 9.98 4.39
N CYS A 33 3.38 9.25 3.78
CA CYS A 33 3.47 7.80 3.90
C CYS A 33 3.32 7.49 5.39
N HIS A 34 2.32 6.69 5.77
CA HIS A 34 2.28 6.16 7.12
C HIS A 34 3.64 5.53 7.39
N GLU A 35 4.33 6.02 8.41
CA GLU A 35 5.59 5.41 8.81
C GLU A 35 5.28 3.96 9.17
N PRO A 36 6.07 3.02 8.63
CA PRO A 36 5.81 1.62 8.87
C PRO A 36 6.03 1.34 10.35
N VAL A 37 4.95 0.93 11.02
CA VAL A 37 5.02 0.64 12.45
C VAL A 37 5.80 -0.66 12.60
N PRO A 38 6.95 -0.66 13.32
CA PRO A 38 7.70 -1.89 13.54
C PRO A 38 6.87 -2.81 14.43
N TYR A 39 6.26 -3.83 13.83
CA TYR A 39 5.55 -4.86 14.59
C TYR A 39 6.58 -5.81 15.20
N THR A 40 6.73 -5.79 16.52
CA THR A 40 7.50 -6.79 17.26
C THR A 40 6.55 -7.89 17.71
N GLY A 41 6.76 -9.12 17.24
CA GLY A 41 5.90 -10.25 17.59
C GLY A 41 6.64 -11.59 17.57
N MET A 42 6.03 -12.61 18.16
CA MET A 42 6.55 -13.98 18.16
C MET A 42 6.07 -14.72 16.92
N VAL A 43 7.00 -15.35 16.18
CA VAL A 43 6.64 -16.24 15.06
C VAL A 43 5.92 -17.46 15.62
N CYS A 44 4.67 -17.67 15.22
CA CYS A 44 3.82 -18.76 15.65
C CYS A 44 3.66 -19.84 14.58
N GLY A 45 3.80 -19.46 13.32
CA GLY A 45 3.65 -20.38 12.20
C GLY A 45 4.33 -19.88 10.94
N LYS A 46 4.41 -20.79 9.98
CA LYS A 46 4.94 -20.58 8.65
C LYS A 46 3.95 -21.18 7.66
N ASP A 47 3.55 -20.41 6.66
CA ASP A 47 2.66 -20.87 5.59
C ASP A 47 3.25 -20.48 4.23
N PHE A 48 3.01 -21.32 3.22
CA PHE A 48 3.48 -21.11 1.86
C PHE A 48 2.34 -21.33 0.88
N GLN A 49 2.10 -20.33 0.04
CA GLN A 49 1.13 -20.41 -1.03
C GLN A 49 1.87 -20.50 -2.36
N GLU A 50 1.66 -21.62 -3.04
CA GLU A 50 2.18 -21.86 -4.38
C GLU A 50 1.58 -20.88 -5.39
N ALA A 51 2.40 -20.52 -6.38
CA ALA A 51 1.96 -19.75 -7.52
C ALA A 51 0.78 -20.42 -8.23
N HIS A 52 -0.21 -19.62 -8.57
CA HIS A 52 -1.40 -20.05 -9.30
C HIS A 52 -1.92 -18.92 -10.18
N THR A 53 -2.76 -19.28 -11.15
CA THR A 53 -3.43 -18.35 -12.04
C THR A 53 -4.93 -18.47 -11.82
N ASP A 54 -5.58 -17.36 -11.46
CA ASP A 54 -7.04 -17.31 -11.39
C ASP A 54 -7.62 -16.73 -12.67
N THR A 55 -8.71 -17.33 -13.15
CA THR A 55 -9.47 -16.81 -14.29
C THR A 55 -10.78 -16.20 -13.79
N THR A 56 -10.91 -14.88 -13.89
CA THR A 56 -12.12 -14.16 -13.47
C THR A 56 -12.94 -13.72 -14.69
N PRO A 57 -14.24 -14.06 -14.77
CA PRO A 57 -15.11 -13.55 -15.82
C PRO A 57 -15.49 -12.10 -15.52
N ILE A 58 -15.34 -11.22 -16.51
CA ILE A 58 -15.80 -9.84 -16.46
C ILE A 58 -16.85 -9.65 -17.55
N THR A 59 -18.07 -9.33 -17.14
CA THR A 59 -19.15 -9.01 -18.07
C THR A 59 -19.22 -7.50 -18.25
N THR A 60 -19.04 -7.06 -19.49
CA THR A 60 -19.17 -5.65 -19.91
C THR A 60 -20.36 -5.52 -20.84
N MET A 61 -21.18 -4.49 -20.63
CA MET A 61 -22.29 -4.17 -21.53
C MET A 61 -21.79 -3.30 -22.67
N ILE A 62 -21.95 -3.74 -23.91
CA ILE A 62 -21.75 -2.91 -25.11
C ILE A 62 -23.13 -2.66 -25.73
N GLY A 63 -23.72 -1.50 -25.39
CA GLY A 63 -25.15 -1.28 -25.62
C GLY A 63 -25.98 -2.23 -24.74
N ASP A 64 -26.94 -2.94 -25.35
CA ASP A 64 -27.79 -3.94 -24.68
C ASP A 64 -27.22 -5.37 -24.78
N VAL A 65 -26.00 -5.54 -25.30
CA VAL A 65 -25.36 -6.85 -25.46
C VAL A 65 -24.36 -7.07 -24.32
N PRO A 66 -24.56 -8.08 -23.45
CA PRO A 66 -23.54 -8.49 -22.49
C PRO A 66 -22.42 -9.24 -23.20
N ILE A 67 -21.19 -8.78 -23.02
CA ILE A 67 -19.99 -9.47 -23.48
C ILE A 67 -19.21 -9.92 -22.26
N THR A 68 -18.97 -11.22 -22.15
CA THR A 68 -18.14 -11.81 -21.10
C THR A 68 -16.73 -12.01 -21.63
N ASN A 69 -15.77 -11.32 -21.03
CA ASN A 69 -14.35 -11.56 -21.21
C ASN A 69 -13.79 -12.31 -19.99
N TYR A 70 -12.66 -12.95 -20.15
CA TYR A 70 -11.95 -13.61 -19.05
C TYR A 70 -10.63 -12.90 -18.84
N ILE A 71 -10.35 -12.55 -17.58
CA ILE A 71 -9.06 -12.01 -17.18
C ILE A 71 -8.34 -13.08 -16.36
N GLU A 72 -7.14 -13.42 -16.80
CA GLU A 72 -6.21 -14.24 -16.04
C GLU A 72 -5.38 -13.32 -15.12
N THR A 73 -5.30 -13.68 -13.85
CA THR A 73 -4.45 -13.01 -12.86
C THR A 73 -3.47 -14.03 -12.31
N ASP A 74 -2.19 -13.80 -12.59
CA ASP A 74 -1.10 -14.61 -12.06
C ASP A 74 -0.75 -14.16 -10.64
N TYR A 75 -0.82 -15.09 -9.70
CA TYR A 75 -0.37 -14.90 -8.33
C TYR A 75 0.96 -15.65 -8.15
N PRO A 76 2.07 -14.94 -7.82
CA PRO A 76 3.35 -15.59 -7.59
C PRO A 76 3.36 -16.34 -6.25
N ASP A 77 4.43 -17.11 -6.04
CA ASP A 77 4.75 -17.73 -4.75
C ASP A 77 4.75 -16.67 -3.63
N ARG A 78 4.09 -17.01 -2.52
CA ARG A 78 4.02 -16.13 -1.34
C ARG A 78 4.34 -16.90 -0.07
N TRP A 79 5.28 -16.35 0.70
CA TRP A 79 5.68 -16.87 1.99
C TRP A 79 5.04 -16.03 3.08
N TYR A 80 4.38 -16.68 4.02
CA TYR A 80 3.72 -16.05 5.13
C TYR A 80 4.32 -16.50 6.45
N LEU A 81 4.52 -15.55 7.35
CA LEU A 81 4.79 -15.80 8.76
C LEU A 81 3.55 -15.42 9.55
N ASN A 82 3.04 -16.36 10.34
CA ASN A 82 1.98 -16.09 11.28
C ASN A 82 2.60 -15.60 12.58
N VAL A 83 2.30 -14.36 12.97
CA VAL A 83 2.99 -13.67 14.07
C VAL A 83 1.97 -13.22 15.12
N SER A 84 2.26 -13.48 16.40
CA SER A 84 1.46 -12.93 17.48
C SER A 84 1.97 -11.56 17.92
N GLU A 85 1.05 -10.61 18.12
CA GLU A 85 1.32 -9.31 18.73
C GLU A 85 1.92 -9.42 20.13
N LYS A 86 1.66 -10.54 20.82
CA LYS A 86 2.18 -10.79 22.16
C LYS A 86 3.37 -11.75 22.10
N PRO A 87 4.48 -11.41 22.77
CA PRO A 87 5.70 -12.20 22.71
C PRO A 87 5.63 -13.55 23.42
N ASP A 88 4.55 -13.85 24.14
CA ASP A 88 4.48 -14.87 25.17
C ASP A 88 3.40 -15.95 24.95
N ALA A 89 2.54 -15.82 23.93
CA ALA A 89 1.62 -16.90 23.57
C ALA A 89 1.10 -16.82 22.12
N CYS A 90 1.23 -17.92 21.37
CA CYS A 90 0.55 -18.15 20.09
C CYS A 90 -0.94 -18.50 20.26
N THR A 91 -1.60 -17.78 21.17
CA THR A 91 -3.00 -18.01 21.57
C THR A 91 -3.83 -16.72 21.48
N GLY A 92 -3.28 -15.67 20.86
CA GLY A 92 -3.89 -14.35 20.75
C GLY A 92 -4.20 -13.96 19.30
N ASN A 93 -4.27 -12.65 19.05
CA ASN A 93 -4.39 -12.10 17.71
C ASN A 93 -3.13 -12.45 16.91
N LEU A 94 -3.33 -13.17 15.81
CA LEU A 94 -2.28 -13.56 14.89
C LEU A 94 -2.42 -12.74 13.61
N HIS A 95 -1.29 -12.32 13.06
CA HIS A 95 -1.21 -11.60 11.80
C HIS A 95 -0.39 -12.42 10.81
N ASP A 96 -0.93 -12.61 9.61
CA ASP A 96 -0.19 -13.20 8.51
C ASP A 96 0.61 -12.10 7.83
N LEU A 97 1.93 -12.19 7.94
CA LEU A 97 2.86 -11.26 7.33
C LEU A 97 3.44 -11.92 6.09
N GLN A 98 3.26 -11.29 4.93
CA GLN A 98 3.97 -11.69 3.73
C GLN A 98 5.44 -11.31 3.86
N VAL A 99 6.33 -12.26 3.61
CA VAL A 99 7.78 -12.10 3.77
C VAL A 99 8.54 -12.61 2.56
N THR A 100 9.84 -12.32 2.51
CA THR A 100 10.72 -12.92 1.50
C THR A 100 11.02 -14.39 1.85
N GLN A 101 11.42 -15.18 0.85
CA GLN A 101 11.87 -16.56 1.10
C GLN A 101 13.02 -16.62 2.13
N GLN A 102 13.98 -15.70 2.05
CA GLN A 102 15.11 -15.66 2.97
C GLN A 102 14.65 -15.44 4.42
N ASP A 103 13.71 -14.51 4.63
CA ASP A 103 13.16 -14.25 5.96
C ASP A 103 12.31 -15.43 6.45
N TYR A 104 11.53 -16.03 5.55
CA TYR A 104 10.76 -17.23 5.85
C TYR A 104 11.65 -18.39 6.31
N GLU A 105 12.75 -18.65 5.61
CA GLU A 105 13.69 -19.72 5.94
C GLU A 105 14.45 -19.45 7.24
N SER A 106 14.86 -18.19 7.48
CA SER A 106 15.61 -17.80 8.67
C SER A 106 14.77 -17.64 9.94
N ALA A 107 13.45 -17.41 9.80
CA ALA A 107 12.55 -17.27 10.94
C ALA A 107 12.48 -18.55 11.80
N GLN A 108 12.45 -18.40 13.12
CA GLN A 108 12.30 -19.51 14.06
C GLN A 108 10.98 -19.38 14.81
N ILE A 109 10.16 -20.43 14.80
CA ILE A 109 8.92 -20.48 15.57
C ILE A 109 9.27 -20.35 17.05
N GLY A 110 8.51 -19.53 17.78
CA GLY A 110 8.74 -19.22 19.19
C GLY A 110 9.79 -18.13 19.43
N GLN A 111 10.26 -17.41 18.41
CA GLN A 111 11.18 -16.28 18.59
C GLN A 111 10.54 -14.93 18.27
N THR A 112 10.87 -13.91 19.07
CA THR A 112 10.30 -12.57 19.05
C THR A 112 11.06 -11.58 18.16
N ARG A 113 11.54 -12.00 16.99
CA ARG A 113 12.38 -11.12 16.16
C ARG A 113 11.95 -11.10 14.72
N LEU A 114 10.99 -10.23 14.47
CA LEU A 114 10.68 -9.74 13.15
C LEU A 114 10.45 -8.25 13.28
N ASN A 115 11.24 -7.43 12.57
CA ASN A 115 10.98 -6.01 12.42
C ASN A 115 10.43 -5.85 11.01
N TYR A 116 9.13 -6.09 10.84
CA TYR A 116 8.49 -5.85 9.54
C TYR A 116 7.92 -4.46 9.47
N ILE A 117 8.07 -3.91 8.27
CA ILE A 117 7.56 -2.63 7.83
C ILE A 117 6.32 -2.96 7.00
N TYR A 118 5.13 -2.61 7.51
CA TYR A 118 3.85 -2.75 6.82
C TYR A 118 3.52 -1.49 6.01
#